data_AF-A0AAD3DP08-F1
#
_entry.id   AF-A0AAD3DP08-F1
#
_cell.length_a   1.000
_cell.length_b   1.000
_cell.length_c   1.000
_cell.angle_alpha   90.00
_cell.angle_beta   90.00
_cell.angle_gamma   90.00
#
_symmetry.space_group_name_H-M   'P 1'
#
loop_
_entity.id
_entity.type
_entity.pdbx_description
1 polymer ?
#
loop_
_entity_poly.entity_id
_entity_poly.type
_entity_poly.pdbx_seq_one_letter_code
_entity_poly.pdbx_strand_id
1 'polypeptide(L)'
;MALKGTTPRTSRLPTLRFKKQSVTLGAGRKGFRRPITVRNTAEEAAQADTALPIPRYDPSLPFQTATQRLQELLETVSWESEEDLLRHEVANQVPEVKLTVFTNLGSLLTLTALVTSWITGEDPLGGFAMSDASLSAIAAGAGYAVPLVLCSVISRLRPVRHSFPVLDDLHDSQQELVRPFVEDLSSSQLLVLSTVLVVPALLLLLPALHGTLAVAGQVVAQDLLPQHPHGLALPAVLQGVLPEGWWQGGWPEGLHVSELSKRQVAALLSAVCSATCAARFVTRQLDASERQVAAIREALGSADRYFLHAAAERVAQRPELLDGHQSYRGQQGQGQQPWGGPVVTSFASSGSSSSGAMPVEEAEQEEEGGSCGLNRPLRQLGAEMAQAFKTVSILWLLTRRRAARLGTALAALNVAYCGLIWHTTRDLGAPVTAALLAVLAELLLIKHMPRGGSSRPAGRGSSGGSDGGRGNNGGEDGGDDGK
;
A
#
# COMPACT_ATOMS: atom_id res chain seq x y z
N MET A 1 -48.61 0.44 53.95
CA MET A 1 -48.31 -0.37 52.76
C MET A 1 -46.79 -0.45 52.61
N ALA A 2 -46.23 -1.64 52.79
CA ALA A 2 -44.78 -1.88 52.86
C ALA A 2 -44.16 -1.90 51.46
N LEU A 3 -43.20 -1.02 51.20
CA LEU A 3 -42.36 -1.03 50.00
C LEU A 3 -41.24 -2.04 50.20
N LYS A 4 -41.31 -3.12 49.42
CA LYS A 4 -40.37 -4.24 49.44
C LYS A 4 -39.16 -3.88 48.57
N GLY A 5 -38.01 -3.69 49.21
CA GLY A 5 -36.74 -3.38 48.54
C GLY A 5 -36.22 -4.55 47.73
N THR A 6 -35.85 -4.28 46.48
CA THR A 6 -35.10 -5.20 45.61
C THR A 6 -33.64 -4.77 45.58
N THR A 7 -32.76 -5.65 46.06
CA THR A 7 -31.29 -5.50 46.01
C THR A 7 -30.75 -5.72 44.60
N PRO A 8 -29.65 -5.05 44.21
CA PRO A 8 -29.05 -5.23 42.90
C PRO A 8 -28.22 -6.53 42.84
N ARG A 9 -28.47 -7.28 41.76
CA ARG A 9 -27.81 -8.54 41.40
C ARG A 9 -26.43 -8.21 40.84
N THR A 10 -25.38 -8.59 41.57
CA THR A 10 -23.99 -8.48 41.14
C THR A 10 -23.72 -9.39 39.94
N SER A 11 -23.48 -8.79 38.78
CA SER A 11 -23.03 -9.47 37.57
C SER A 11 -21.57 -9.90 37.73
N ARG A 12 -21.35 -11.21 37.88
CA ARG A 12 -20.02 -11.83 37.82
C ARG A 12 -19.48 -11.72 36.39
N LEU A 13 -18.32 -11.10 36.25
CA LEU A 13 -17.48 -11.12 35.04
C LEU A 13 -17.08 -12.55 34.69
N PRO A 14 -17.15 -12.98 33.41
CA PRO A 14 -16.60 -14.26 33.00
C PRO A 14 -15.06 -14.17 32.96
N THR A 15 -14.42 -14.97 33.81
CA THR A 15 -12.97 -15.16 33.82
C THR A 15 -12.60 -15.98 32.59
N LEU A 16 -12.05 -15.33 31.56
CA LEU A 16 -11.48 -16.00 30.38
C LEU A 16 -10.24 -16.80 30.81
N ARG A 17 -10.43 -18.12 30.94
CA ARG A 17 -9.36 -19.09 31.15
C ARG A 17 -8.59 -19.25 29.83
N PHE A 18 -7.39 -18.67 29.76
CA PHE A 18 -6.44 -18.96 28.68
C PHE A 18 -6.02 -20.43 28.74
N LYS A 19 -6.54 -21.22 27.80
CA LYS A 19 -6.12 -22.61 27.58
C LYS A 19 -4.83 -22.57 26.76
N LYS A 20 -3.70 -22.76 27.44
CA LYS A 20 -2.37 -22.93 26.84
C LYS A 20 -2.44 -24.15 25.89
N GLN A 21 -2.55 -23.91 24.58
CA GLN A 21 -2.36 -24.95 23.58
C GLN A 21 -0.85 -25.20 23.47
N SER A 22 -0.39 -26.22 24.19
CA SER A 22 0.90 -26.85 23.90
C SER A 22 0.77 -27.58 22.57
N VAL A 23 1.43 -27.06 21.53
CA VAL A 23 1.64 -27.76 20.26
C VAL A 23 2.58 -28.93 20.55
N THR A 24 2.01 -30.12 20.71
CA THR A 24 2.73 -31.39 20.74
C THR A 24 3.18 -31.72 19.31
N LEU A 25 4.50 -31.61 19.08
CA LEU A 25 5.17 -32.17 17.91
C LEU A 25 4.92 -33.68 17.85
N GLY A 26 4.03 -34.09 16.94
CA GLY A 26 3.75 -35.48 16.63
C GLY A 26 4.91 -36.13 15.90
N ALA A 27 5.81 -36.77 16.65
CA ALA A 27 6.70 -37.80 16.15
C ALA A 27 5.89 -39.06 15.85
N GLY A 28 5.95 -39.57 14.61
CA GLY A 28 5.38 -40.88 14.31
C GLY A 28 5.03 -41.15 12.85
N ARG A 29 6.03 -41.22 11.95
CA ARG A 29 5.86 -41.87 10.64
C ARG A 29 6.66 -43.16 10.61
N LYS A 30 5.98 -44.25 10.99
CA LYS A 30 6.48 -45.63 10.85
C LYS A 30 6.67 -45.94 9.36
N GLY A 31 7.88 -46.37 9.02
CA GLY A 31 8.30 -46.72 7.67
C GLY A 31 7.57 -47.95 7.15
N PHE A 32 6.93 -47.80 5.99
CA PHE A 32 6.45 -48.91 5.16
C PHE A 32 7.47 -49.09 4.04
N ARG A 33 8.44 -50.00 4.24
CA ARG A 33 9.37 -50.42 3.17
C ARG A 33 8.57 -51.18 2.11
N ARG A 34 8.45 -50.61 0.91
CA ARG A 34 8.04 -51.35 -0.29
C ARG A 34 9.30 -51.82 -1.03
N PRO A 35 9.26 -53.02 -1.65
CA PRO A 35 10.37 -53.54 -2.44
C PRO A 35 10.56 -52.69 -3.70
N ILE A 36 11.79 -52.20 -3.88
CA ILE A 36 12.23 -51.53 -5.11
C ILE A 36 12.36 -52.61 -6.19
N THR A 37 11.46 -52.59 -7.16
CA THR A 37 11.62 -53.38 -8.38
C THR A 37 12.68 -52.67 -9.23
N VAL A 38 13.91 -53.16 -9.19
CA VAL A 38 15.01 -52.72 -10.06
C VAL A 38 14.67 -53.21 -11.47
N ARG A 39 13.98 -52.37 -12.24
CA ARG A 39 13.76 -52.56 -13.67
C ARG A 39 15.00 -52.04 -14.39
N ASN A 40 15.67 -52.90 -15.13
CA ASN A 40 16.91 -52.61 -15.86
C ASN A 40 16.74 -51.40 -16.79
N THR A 41 17.29 -50.25 -16.41
CA THR A 41 17.38 -49.01 -17.21
C THR A 41 18.72 -48.89 -17.96
N ALA A 42 19.47 -49.99 -18.09
CA ALA A 42 20.80 -49.97 -18.70
C ALA A 42 20.78 -49.75 -20.23
N GLU A 43 19.66 -50.02 -20.92
CA GLU A 43 19.57 -49.85 -22.38
C GLU A 43 18.98 -48.50 -22.84
N GLU A 44 18.37 -47.72 -21.94
CA GLU A 44 17.83 -46.39 -22.27
C GLU A 44 18.86 -45.26 -22.06
N ALA A 45 20.00 -45.56 -21.42
CA ALA A 45 21.10 -44.62 -21.19
C ALA A 45 22.06 -44.46 -22.38
N ALA A 46 21.97 -45.32 -23.40
CA ALA A 46 22.92 -45.33 -24.52
C ALA A 46 22.45 -44.54 -25.77
N GLN A 47 21.23 -43.99 -25.77
CA GLN A 47 20.65 -43.30 -26.95
C GLN A 47 20.21 -41.84 -26.69
N ALA A 48 20.48 -41.28 -25.51
CA ALA A 48 20.13 -39.90 -25.18
C ALA A 48 21.32 -38.92 -25.29
N ASP A 49 22.31 -39.20 -26.15
CA ASP A 49 23.43 -38.30 -26.47
C ASP A 49 23.01 -37.16 -27.44
N THR A 50 21.74 -36.78 -27.36
CA THR A 50 21.22 -35.57 -28.01
C THR A 50 21.67 -34.41 -27.13
N ALA A 51 22.77 -33.75 -27.53
CA ALA A 51 23.30 -32.56 -26.88
C ALA A 51 22.15 -31.66 -26.40
N LEU A 52 21.90 -31.66 -25.09
CA LEU A 52 20.85 -30.83 -24.50
C LEU A 52 21.15 -29.39 -24.90
N PRO A 53 20.19 -28.66 -25.49
CA PRO A 53 20.43 -27.30 -25.92
C PRO A 53 20.87 -26.48 -24.71
N ILE A 54 22.08 -25.92 -24.80
CA ILE A 54 22.63 -25.05 -23.77
C ILE A 54 21.58 -23.95 -23.52
N PRO A 55 21.07 -23.82 -22.28
CA PRO A 55 20.03 -22.85 -21.99
C PRO A 55 20.55 -21.45 -22.33
N ARG A 56 19.86 -20.76 -23.24
CA ARG A 56 20.21 -19.39 -23.60
C ARG A 56 20.04 -18.50 -22.36
N TYR A 57 21.08 -17.73 -22.03
CA TYR A 57 21.02 -16.76 -20.96
C TYR A 57 19.94 -15.72 -21.29
N ASP A 58 18.90 -15.65 -20.45
CA ASP A 58 17.85 -14.65 -20.56
C ASP A 58 18.26 -13.40 -19.77
N PRO A 59 18.47 -12.23 -20.43
CA PRO A 59 18.87 -11.00 -19.76
C PRO A 59 17.83 -10.48 -18.75
N SER A 60 16.61 -11.03 -18.73
CA SER A 60 15.59 -10.69 -17.72
C SER A 60 15.76 -11.42 -16.39
N LEU A 61 16.55 -12.50 -16.34
CA LEU A 61 16.74 -13.33 -15.15
C LEU A 61 17.31 -12.57 -13.93
N PRO A 62 18.27 -11.64 -14.06
CA PRO A 62 18.75 -10.84 -12.94
C PRO A 62 17.65 -10.00 -12.30
N PHE A 63 16.81 -9.36 -13.12
CA PHE A 63 15.70 -8.52 -12.65
C PHE A 63 14.59 -9.35 -11.99
N GLN A 64 14.27 -10.52 -12.54
CA GLN A 64 13.31 -11.45 -11.92
C GLN A 64 13.81 -11.94 -10.56
N THR A 65 15.08 -12.36 -10.48
CA THR A 65 15.72 -12.80 -9.22
C THR A 65 15.74 -11.67 -8.20
N ALA A 66 16.14 -10.46 -8.63
CA ALA A 66 16.14 -9.26 -7.79
C ALA A 66 14.74 -8.93 -7.25
N THR A 67 13.71 -9.03 -8.11
CA THR A 67 12.32 -8.78 -7.73
C THR A 67 11.82 -9.79 -6.72
N GLN A 68 12.11 -11.07 -6.92
CA GLN A 68 11.77 -12.13 -5.97
C GLN A 68 12.46 -11.90 -4.62
N ARG A 69 13.75 -11.56 -4.62
CA ARG A 69 14.49 -11.27 -3.38
C ARG A 69 13.95 -10.04 -2.65
N LEU A 70 13.59 -8.99 -3.38
CA LEU A 70 12.95 -7.84 -2.78
C LEU A 70 11.60 -8.21 -2.16
N GLN A 71 10.81 -9.06 -2.81
CA GLN A 71 9.54 -9.55 -2.26
C GLN A 71 9.76 -10.38 -0.99
N GLU A 72 10.68 -11.34 -1.00
CA GLU A 72 11.01 -12.15 0.18
C GLU A 72 11.47 -11.27 1.35
N LEU A 73 12.29 -10.24 1.07
CA LEU A 73 12.72 -9.28 2.08
C LEU A 73 11.53 -8.50 2.63
N LEU A 74 10.67 -7.97 1.76
CA LEU A 74 9.51 -7.19 2.15
C LEU A 74 8.51 -8.02 2.95
N GLU A 75 8.28 -9.27 2.54
CA GLU A 75 7.45 -10.24 3.28
C GLU A 75 8.04 -10.52 4.65
N THR A 76 9.34 -10.79 4.74
CA THR A 76 10.00 -11.06 6.04
C THR A 76 9.82 -9.87 7.00
N VAL A 77 10.03 -8.65 6.50
CA VAL A 77 9.83 -7.42 7.29
C VAL A 77 8.35 -7.17 7.62
N SER A 78 7.43 -7.59 6.74
CA SER A 78 5.99 -7.44 6.96
C SER A 78 5.50 -8.38 8.06
N TRP A 79 5.93 -9.66 8.06
CA TRP A 79 5.62 -10.61 9.14
C TRP A 79 6.11 -10.17 10.52
N GLU A 80 7.24 -9.45 10.56
CA GLU A 80 7.78 -8.86 11.79
C GLU A 80 7.08 -7.53 12.17
N SER A 81 6.23 -7.01 11.30
CA SER A 81 5.47 -5.80 11.59
C SER A 81 4.32 -6.13 12.55
N GLU A 82 4.28 -5.39 13.66
CA GLU A 82 3.17 -5.44 14.61
C GLU A 82 1.83 -5.14 13.92
N GLU A 83 1.86 -4.31 12.87
CA GLU A 83 0.70 -3.99 12.06
C GLU A 83 0.11 -5.20 11.34
N ASP A 84 0.92 -6.06 10.74
CA ASP A 84 0.41 -7.26 10.06
C ASP A 84 -0.08 -8.32 11.04
N LEU A 85 0.56 -8.43 12.21
CA LEU A 85 0.04 -9.25 13.31
C LEU A 85 -1.33 -8.73 13.77
N LEU A 86 -1.48 -7.41 13.93
CA LEU A 86 -2.77 -6.79 14.25
C LEU A 86 -3.80 -6.99 13.14
N ARG A 87 -3.41 -6.88 11.86
CA ARG A 87 -4.30 -7.13 10.71
C ARG A 87 -4.75 -8.58 10.68
N HIS A 88 -3.86 -9.54 10.94
CA HIS A 88 -4.20 -10.95 11.03
C HIS A 88 -5.11 -11.24 12.22
N GLU A 89 -4.83 -10.65 13.38
CA GLU A 89 -5.68 -10.78 14.56
C GLU A 89 -7.07 -10.21 14.28
N VAL A 90 -7.17 -9.01 13.70
CA VAL A 90 -8.46 -8.40 13.35
C VAL A 90 -9.16 -9.19 12.24
N ALA A 91 -8.45 -9.73 11.26
CA ALA A 91 -9.04 -10.59 10.24
C ALA A 91 -9.72 -11.81 10.86
N ASN A 92 -9.11 -12.40 11.90
CA ASN A 92 -9.62 -13.58 12.59
C ASN A 92 -10.72 -13.30 13.63
N GLN A 93 -11.02 -12.02 13.92
CA GLN A 93 -12.06 -11.66 14.88
C GLN A 93 -13.47 -11.90 14.32
N VAL A 94 -14.42 -12.17 15.22
CA VAL A 94 -15.85 -12.24 14.90
C VAL A 94 -16.32 -10.87 14.40
N PRO A 95 -17.18 -10.79 13.36
CA PRO A 95 -17.63 -9.53 12.76
C PRO A 95 -18.24 -8.54 13.78
N GLU A 96 -18.91 -9.05 14.81
CA GLU A 96 -19.47 -8.26 15.92
C GLU A 96 -18.40 -7.53 16.73
N VAL A 97 -17.25 -8.18 16.96
CA VAL A 97 -16.11 -7.57 17.66
C VAL A 97 -15.48 -6.50 16.79
N LYS A 98 -15.29 -6.77 15.49
CA LYS A 98 -14.79 -5.76 14.53
C LYS A 98 -15.66 -4.51 14.56
N LEU A 99 -16.98 -4.67 14.44
CA LEU A 99 -17.94 -3.56 14.49
C LEU A 99 -17.91 -2.83 15.84
N THR A 100 -17.77 -3.55 16.95
CA THR A 100 -17.69 -2.94 18.29
C THR A 100 -16.44 -2.06 18.42
N VAL A 101 -15.28 -2.54 17.95
CA VAL A 101 -14.03 -1.76 17.94
C VAL A 101 -14.20 -0.48 17.11
N PHE A 102 -14.74 -0.60 15.90
CA PHE A 102 -15.00 0.58 15.07
C PHE A 102 -16.03 1.52 15.68
N THR A 103 -17.06 1.00 16.34
CA THR A 103 -18.07 1.81 17.03
C THR A 103 -17.47 2.59 18.19
N ASN A 104 -16.57 1.98 18.95
CA ASN A 104 -15.84 2.65 20.03
C ASN A 104 -14.87 3.71 19.49
N LEU A 105 -14.20 3.44 18.37
CA LEU A 105 -13.34 4.43 17.72
C LEU A 105 -14.18 5.60 17.17
N GLY A 106 -15.29 5.30 16.50
CA GLY A 106 -16.23 6.28 15.98
C GLY A 106 -16.81 7.15 17.10
N SER A 107 -17.21 6.55 18.24
CA SER A 107 -17.73 7.31 19.39
C SER A 107 -16.67 8.23 19.98
N LEU A 108 -15.41 7.78 20.11
CA LEU A 108 -14.30 8.62 20.55
C LEU A 108 -14.06 9.81 19.59
N LEU A 109 -14.13 9.57 18.27
CA LEU A 109 -14.02 10.62 17.26
C LEU A 109 -15.18 11.61 17.33
N THR A 110 -16.43 11.14 17.50
CA THR A 110 -17.58 12.03 17.70
C THR A 110 -17.46 12.87 18.96
N LEU A 111 -17.00 12.28 20.07
CA LEU A 111 -16.77 13.00 21.31
C LEU A 111 -15.71 14.10 21.12
N THR A 112 -14.64 13.78 20.40
CA THR A 112 -13.58 14.76 20.09
C THR A 112 -14.12 15.87 19.21
N ALA A 113 -14.92 15.55 18.18
CA ALA A 113 -15.58 16.54 17.32
C ALA A 113 -16.55 17.45 18.11
N LEU A 114 -17.32 16.88 19.04
CA LEU A 114 -18.24 17.63 19.90
C LEU A 114 -17.49 18.56 20.85
N VAL A 115 -16.46 18.07 21.53
CA VAL A 115 -15.65 18.86 22.45
C VAL A 115 -14.93 20.00 21.72
N THR A 116 -14.35 19.71 20.55
CA THR A 116 -13.69 20.74 19.74
C THR A 116 -14.68 21.79 19.24
N SER A 117 -15.83 21.37 18.70
CA SER A 117 -16.88 22.30 18.26
C SER A 117 -17.37 23.18 19.42
N TRP A 118 -17.59 22.58 20.59
CA TRP A 118 -18.00 23.28 21.82
C TRP A 118 -16.96 24.32 22.26
N ILE A 119 -15.66 23.98 22.24
CA ILE A 119 -14.57 24.92 22.55
C ILE A 119 -14.52 26.07 21.54
N THR A 120 -14.81 25.79 20.26
CA THR A 120 -14.78 26.80 19.19
C THR A 120 -16.07 27.62 19.06
N GLY A 121 -17.14 27.24 19.75
CA GLY A 121 -18.45 27.90 19.64
C GLY A 121 -19.22 27.59 18.35
N GLU A 122 -18.78 26.60 17.57
CA GLU A 122 -19.44 26.17 16.35
C GLU A 122 -20.53 25.13 16.65
N ASP A 123 -21.54 25.06 15.79
CA ASP A 123 -22.56 24.01 15.86
C ASP A 123 -21.91 22.65 15.53
N PRO A 124 -21.83 21.70 16.48
CA PRO A 124 -21.21 20.40 16.24
C PRO A 124 -21.91 19.59 15.16
N LEU A 125 -23.20 19.84 14.91
CA LEU A 125 -23.97 19.14 13.90
C LEU A 125 -23.89 19.81 12.53
N GLY A 126 -23.22 20.97 12.42
CA GLY A 126 -23.00 21.68 11.17
C GLY A 126 -24.31 22.03 10.43
N GLY A 127 -25.36 22.37 11.16
CA GLY A 127 -26.69 22.70 10.64
C GLY A 127 -27.63 21.52 10.43
N PHE A 128 -27.21 20.28 10.74
CA PHE A 128 -28.07 19.11 10.62
C PHE A 128 -29.21 19.15 11.66
N ALA A 129 -30.45 19.26 11.19
CA ALA A 129 -31.65 19.23 12.01
C ALA A 129 -32.63 18.14 11.51
N MET A 130 -33.53 17.65 12.36
CA MET A 130 -34.63 16.78 11.91
C MET A 130 -35.73 17.64 11.27
N SER A 131 -35.41 18.30 10.16
CA SER A 131 -36.27 19.22 9.43
C SER A 131 -36.47 18.78 7.99
N ASP A 132 -37.54 19.24 7.35
CA ASP A 132 -37.79 18.99 5.92
C ASP A 132 -36.64 19.52 5.04
N ALA A 133 -36.00 20.62 5.47
CA ALA A 133 -34.84 21.19 4.79
C ALA A 133 -33.66 20.19 4.81
N SER A 134 -33.38 19.56 5.95
CA SER A 134 -32.30 18.57 6.06
C SER A 134 -32.60 17.29 5.28
N LEU A 135 -33.88 16.88 5.21
CA LEU A 135 -34.29 15.77 4.35
C LEU A 135 -34.03 16.09 2.87
N SER A 136 -34.33 17.32 2.44
CA SER A 136 -34.01 17.78 1.08
C SER A 136 -32.50 17.85 0.81
N ALA A 137 -31.70 18.24 1.82
CA ALA A 137 -30.26 18.28 1.73
C ALA A 137 -29.65 16.87 1.64
N ILE A 138 -30.17 15.89 2.39
CA ILE A 138 -29.81 14.47 2.27
C ILE A 138 -30.08 13.97 0.85
N ALA A 139 -31.27 14.29 0.30
CA ALA A 139 -31.62 13.91 -1.07
C ALA A 139 -30.66 14.55 -2.10
N ALA A 140 -30.29 15.82 -1.93
CA ALA A 140 -29.26 16.46 -2.75
C ALA A 140 -27.88 15.80 -2.59
N GLY A 141 -27.52 15.42 -1.36
CA GLY A 141 -26.31 14.66 -1.04
C GLY A 141 -26.20 13.34 -1.80
N ALA A 142 -27.31 12.61 -1.96
CA ALA A 142 -27.35 11.41 -2.78
C ALA A 142 -27.05 11.71 -4.26
N GLY A 143 -27.52 12.84 -4.79
CA GLY A 143 -27.16 13.33 -6.13
C GLY A 143 -25.66 13.66 -6.24
N TYR A 144 -25.10 14.32 -5.24
CA TYR A 144 -23.67 14.63 -5.19
C TYR A 144 -22.77 13.40 -5.01
N ALA A 145 -23.31 12.26 -4.57
CA ALA A 145 -22.58 11.00 -4.46
C ALA A 145 -22.27 10.38 -5.83
N VAL A 146 -23.11 10.63 -6.83
CA VAL A 146 -23.02 10.02 -8.17
C VAL A 146 -21.62 10.20 -8.81
N PRO A 147 -21.04 11.41 -8.90
CA PRO A 147 -19.70 11.57 -9.46
C PRO A 147 -18.61 10.85 -8.66
N LEU A 148 -18.73 10.75 -7.34
CA LEU A 148 -17.76 10.03 -6.50
C LEU A 148 -17.82 8.52 -6.75
N VAL A 149 -19.02 7.95 -6.74
CA VAL A 149 -19.25 6.53 -7.03
C VAL A 149 -18.84 6.20 -8.47
N LEU A 150 -19.16 7.06 -9.43
CA LEU A 150 -18.76 6.87 -10.83
C LEU A 150 -17.24 6.91 -10.98
N CYS A 151 -16.56 7.87 -10.33
CA CYS A 151 -15.09 7.95 -10.34
C CYS A 151 -14.46 6.66 -9.77
N SER A 152 -14.99 6.16 -8.65
CA SER A 152 -14.59 4.90 -8.01
C SER A 152 -14.76 3.68 -8.93
N VAL A 153 -15.89 3.58 -9.62
CA VAL A 153 -16.15 2.47 -10.55
C VAL A 153 -15.25 2.57 -11.77
N ILE A 154 -15.11 3.77 -12.36
CA ILE A 154 -14.30 4.02 -13.55
C ILE A 154 -12.81 3.77 -13.27
N SER A 155 -12.29 4.23 -12.13
CA SER A 155 -10.88 4.05 -11.75
C SER A 155 -10.50 2.57 -11.66
N ARG A 156 -11.47 1.69 -11.42
CA ARG A 156 -11.30 0.26 -11.31
C ARG A 156 -11.45 -0.50 -12.63
N LEU A 157 -11.84 0.15 -13.73
CA LEU A 157 -11.95 -0.48 -15.04
C LEU A 157 -10.56 -0.87 -15.58
N ARG A 158 -10.46 -2.07 -16.18
CA ARG A 158 -9.24 -2.58 -16.84
C ARG A 158 -8.55 -1.59 -17.79
N PRO A 159 -9.24 -0.90 -18.72
CA PRO A 159 -8.59 0.07 -19.62
C PRO A 159 -7.93 1.23 -18.86
N VAL A 160 -8.55 1.69 -17.77
CA VAL A 160 -8.00 2.78 -16.94
C VAL A 160 -6.78 2.28 -16.16
N ARG A 161 -6.86 1.09 -15.56
CA ARG A 161 -5.73 0.46 -14.84
C ARG A 161 -4.52 0.24 -15.75
N HIS A 162 -4.74 -0.24 -16.99
CA HIS A 162 -3.66 -0.38 -17.97
C HIS A 162 -3.03 0.95 -18.38
N SER A 163 -3.83 2.02 -18.45
CA SER A 163 -3.34 3.37 -18.79
C SER A 163 -2.62 4.04 -17.62
N PHE A 164 -3.00 3.69 -16.38
CA PHE A 164 -2.52 4.30 -15.15
C PHE A 164 -2.14 3.23 -14.12
N PRO A 165 -0.95 2.60 -14.23
CA PRO A 165 -0.54 1.52 -13.32
C PRO A 165 -0.45 1.97 -11.86
N VAL A 166 -0.20 3.26 -11.61
CA VAL A 166 -0.18 3.83 -10.24
C VAL A 166 -1.55 3.74 -9.55
N LEU A 167 -2.65 3.77 -10.31
CA LEU A 167 -4.00 3.57 -9.77
C LEU A 167 -4.21 2.11 -9.35
N ASP A 168 -3.64 1.17 -10.08
CA ASP A 168 -3.71 -0.26 -9.73
C ASP A 168 -2.97 -0.51 -8.42
N ASP A 169 -1.73 -0.04 -8.31
CA ASP A 169 -0.93 -0.10 -7.07
C ASP A 169 -1.67 0.55 -5.87
N LEU A 170 -2.34 1.69 -6.10
CA LEU A 170 -3.12 2.38 -5.08
C LEU A 170 -4.33 1.55 -4.63
N HIS A 171 -5.11 1.01 -5.57
CA HIS A 171 -6.28 0.19 -5.25
C HIS A 171 -5.90 -1.13 -4.59
N ASP A 172 -4.81 -1.76 -5.01
CA ASP A 172 -4.30 -2.98 -4.39
C ASP A 172 -3.87 -2.71 -2.95
N SER A 173 -3.17 -1.60 -2.70
CA SER A 173 -2.80 -1.17 -1.35
C SER A 173 -4.03 -0.87 -0.48
N GLN A 174 -5.02 -0.16 -1.02
CA GLN A 174 -6.28 0.10 -0.32
C GLN A 174 -7.05 -1.18 -0.03
N GLN A 175 -7.09 -2.11 -0.98
CA GLN A 175 -7.74 -3.40 -0.81
C GLN A 175 -7.04 -4.22 0.27
N GLU A 176 -5.70 -4.29 0.26
CA GLU A 176 -4.91 -4.98 1.28
C GLU A 176 -5.19 -4.43 2.69
N LEU A 177 -5.26 -3.10 2.83
CA LEU A 177 -5.56 -2.44 4.09
C LEU A 177 -7.00 -2.66 4.57
N VAL A 178 -7.98 -2.58 3.67
CA VAL A 178 -9.41 -2.57 4.03
C VAL A 178 -10.00 -3.98 4.14
N ARG A 179 -9.49 -4.92 3.35
CA ARG A 179 -9.98 -6.30 3.27
C ARG A 179 -10.12 -7.03 4.61
N PRO A 180 -9.15 -7.03 5.55
CA PRO A 180 -9.28 -7.76 6.82
C PRO A 180 -10.50 -7.31 7.64
N PHE A 181 -10.96 -6.08 7.42
CA PHE A 181 -12.14 -5.53 8.08
C PHE A 181 -13.45 -5.87 7.38
N VAL A 182 -13.43 -6.19 6.08
CA VAL A 182 -14.61 -6.30 5.21
C VAL A 182 -14.99 -7.74 4.86
N GLU A 183 -14.03 -8.67 4.83
CA GLU A 183 -14.19 -10.00 4.21
C GLU A 183 -15.37 -10.83 4.78
N ASP A 184 -15.67 -10.69 6.07
CA ASP A 184 -16.72 -11.46 6.76
C ASP A 184 -18.01 -10.66 7.04
N LEU A 185 -18.05 -9.39 6.67
CA LEU A 185 -19.19 -8.53 7.01
C LEU A 185 -20.34 -8.70 6.02
N SER A 186 -21.55 -8.84 6.52
CA SER A 186 -22.76 -8.76 5.68
C SER A 186 -22.93 -7.35 5.09
N SER A 187 -23.76 -7.19 4.04
CA SER A 187 -23.95 -5.86 3.42
C SER A 187 -24.58 -4.85 4.38
N SER A 188 -25.43 -5.30 5.32
CA SER A 188 -25.97 -4.44 6.38
C SER A 188 -24.90 -4.06 7.40
N GLN A 189 -24.01 -4.99 7.75
CA GLN A 189 -22.86 -4.70 8.62
C GLN A 189 -21.87 -3.73 7.97
N LEU A 190 -21.66 -3.81 6.66
CA LEU A 190 -20.87 -2.82 5.91
C LEU A 190 -21.51 -1.44 5.92
N LEU A 191 -22.83 -1.35 5.81
CA LEU A 191 -23.55 -0.10 5.98
C LEU A 191 -23.32 0.49 7.38
N VAL A 192 -23.44 -0.34 8.43
CA VAL A 192 -23.17 0.09 9.81
C VAL A 192 -21.72 0.55 9.95
N LEU A 193 -20.74 -0.22 9.45
CA LEU A 193 -19.33 0.13 9.46
C LEU A 193 -19.09 1.47 8.76
N SER A 194 -19.65 1.66 7.56
CA SER A 194 -19.51 2.91 6.80
C SER A 194 -20.09 4.10 7.57
N THR A 195 -21.24 3.92 8.24
CA THR A 195 -21.88 4.98 9.04
C THR A 195 -21.01 5.36 10.23
N VAL A 196 -20.49 4.36 10.94
CA VAL A 196 -19.63 4.52 12.11
C VAL A 196 -18.29 5.17 11.78
N LEU A 197 -17.78 5.01 10.56
CA LEU A 197 -16.53 5.64 10.13
C LEU A 197 -16.74 7.03 9.52
N VAL A 198 -17.72 7.17 8.62
CA VAL A 198 -17.92 8.39 7.82
C VAL A 198 -18.51 9.52 8.65
N VAL A 199 -19.55 9.26 9.45
CA VAL A 199 -20.23 10.32 10.22
C VAL A 199 -19.26 10.98 11.21
N PRO A 200 -18.51 10.23 12.05
CA PRO A 200 -17.58 10.86 12.99
C PRO A 200 -16.42 11.56 12.30
N ALA A 201 -15.90 10.99 11.20
CA ALA A 201 -14.83 11.61 10.43
C ALA A 201 -15.26 12.96 9.83
N LEU A 202 -16.48 13.07 9.30
CA LEU A 202 -16.98 14.33 8.75
C LEU A 202 -17.33 15.36 9.82
N LEU A 203 -17.88 14.95 10.96
CA LEU A 203 -18.08 15.85 12.10
C LEU A 203 -16.76 16.46 12.59
N LEU A 204 -15.69 15.66 12.59
CA LEU A 204 -14.35 16.11 12.98
C LEU A 204 -13.67 16.97 11.90
N LEU A 205 -13.80 16.59 10.63
CA LEU A 205 -13.13 17.29 9.53
C LEU A 205 -13.82 18.60 9.15
N LEU A 206 -15.15 18.68 9.19
CA LEU A 206 -15.88 19.84 8.69
C LEU A 206 -16.18 20.86 9.80
N PRO A 207 -17.15 20.67 10.71
CA PRO A 207 -17.43 21.63 11.79
C PRO A 207 -16.22 21.94 12.69
N ALA A 208 -15.58 20.91 13.23
CA ALA A 208 -14.51 21.11 14.21
C ALA A 208 -13.27 21.78 13.60
N LEU A 209 -12.88 21.40 12.37
CA LEU A 209 -11.75 22.08 11.74
C LEU A 209 -12.11 23.50 11.28
N HIS A 210 -13.34 23.73 10.84
CA HIS A 210 -13.82 25.08 10.54
C HIS A 210 -13.71 25.99 11.75
N GLY A 211 -14.23 25.55 12.91
CA GLY A 211 -14.15 26.30 14.17
C GLY A 211 -12.73 26.57 14.62
N THR A 212 -11.84 25.55 14.59
CA THR A 212 -10.45 25.73 15.02
C THR A 212 -9.69 26.72 14.14
N LEU A 213 -9.96 26.73 12.83
CA LEU A 213 -9.32 27.68 11.92
C LEU A 213 -9.91 29.07 12.01
N ALA A 214 -11.21 29.20 12.29
CA ALA A 214 -11.84 30.48 12.58
C ALA A 214 -11.21 31.11 13.84
N VAL A 215 -11.09 30.35 14.93
CA VAL A 215 -10.45 30.81 16.18
C VAL A 215 -8.97 31.12 15.97
N ALA A 216 -8.21 30.24 15.30
CA ALA A 216 -6.79 30.48 15.01
C ALA A 216 -6.60 31.74 14.15
N GLY A 217 -7.47 31.96 13.16
CA GLY A 217 -7.48 33.16 12.33
C GLY A 217 -7.78 34.43 13.13
N GLN A 218 -8.71 34.37 14.09
CA GLN A 218 -9.00 35.49 14.99
C GLN A 218 -7.82 35.81 15.91
N VAL A 219 -7.19 34.81 16.51
CA VAL A 219 -6.01 34.98 17.37
C VAL A 219 -4.86 35.59 16.57
N VAL A 220 -4.57 35.07 15.37
CA VAL A 220 -3.58 35.65 14.46
C VAL A 220 -3.92 37.10 14.11
N ALA A 221 -5.18 37.40 13.82
CA ALA A 221 -5.60 38.76 13.49
C ALA A 221 -5.50 39.73 14.68
N GLN A 222 -5.69 39.25 15.91
CA GLN A 222 -5.61 40.08 17.13
C GLN A 222 -4.19 40.25 17.65
N ASP A 223 -3.37 39.19 17.60
CA ASP A 223 -2.02 39.17 18.18
C ASP A 223 -0.93 39.58 17.18
N LEU A 224 -1.08 39.25 15.88
CA LEU A 224 -0.06 39.50 14.87
C LEU A 224 -0.33 40.73 13.99
N LEU A 225 -1.55 41.27 14.00
CA LEU A 225 -1.77 42.67 13.61
C LEU A 225 -1.83 43.51 14.89
N PRO A 226 -0.69 43.90 15.49
CA PRO A 226 -0.73 45.02 16.40
C PRO A 226 -1.39 46.18 15.65
N GLN A 227 -2.26 46.92 16.34
CA GLN A 227 -2.78 48.20 15.90
C GLN A 227 -1.63 49.22 15.79
N HIS A 228 -0.65 48.94 14.94
CA HIS A 228 0.41 49.87 14.61
C HIS A 228 -0.13 50.79 13.52
N PRO A 229 -0.36 52.08 13.83
CA PRO A 229 -0.87 53.05 12.87
C PRO A 229 0.13 53.35 11.74
N HIS A 230 1.33 52.76 11.76
CA HIS A 230 2.36 52.95 10.77
C HIS A 230 2.77 51.57 10.25
N GLY A 231 2.33 51.29 9.02
CA GLY A 231 2.32 49.97 8.40
C GLY A 231 3.63 49.20 8.54
N LEU A 232 3.51 47.94 8.95
CA LEU A 232 4.61 47.00 8.97
C LEU A 232 4.25 45.72 8.20
N ALA A 233 5.25 45.26 7.46
CA ALA A 233 5.24 44.10 6.61
C ALA A 233 5.08 42.80 7.41
N LEU A 234 4.26 41.89 6.89
CA LEU A 234 4.05 40.55 7.44
C LEU A 234 5.36 39.74 7.52
N PRO A 235 5.48 38.84 8.51
CA PRO A 235 6.61 37.92 8.62
C PRO A 235 6.77 37.06 7.35
N ALA A 236 8.00 36.99 6.82
CA ALA A 236 8.38 36.34 5.55
C ALA A 236 7.92 34.87 5.41
N VAL A 237 7.64 34.19 6.52
CA VAL A 237 7.16 32.79 6.53
C VAL A 237 5.76 32.66 5.92
N LEU A 238 4.89 33.66 6.08
CA LEU A 238 3.56 33.68 5.48
C LEU A 238 3.57 34.14 4.02
N GLN A 239 4.58 34.91 3.60
CA GLN A 239 4.76 35.32 2.20
C GLN A 239 5.06 34.13 1.27
N GLY A 240 5.66 33.05 1.78
CA GLY A 240 5.96 31.87 0.96
C GLY A 240 4.78 30.91 0.76
N VAL A 241 3.73 30.99 1.58
CA VAL A 241 2.58 30.06 1.54
C VAL A 241 1.41 30.64 0.74
N LEU A 242 1.31 31.97 0.66
CA LEU A 242 0.26 32.66 -0.06
C LEU A 242 0.85 33.28 -1.33
N PRO A 243 0.18 33.17 -2.50
CA PRO A 243 0.70 33.72 -3.76
C PRO A 243 0.98 35.22 -3.62
N GLU A 244 2.19 35.65 -4.03
CA GLU A 244 2.74 37.01 -3.84
C GLU A 244 1.80 38.16 -4.27
N GLY A 245 0.85 37.89 -5.18
CA GLY A 245 -0.13 38.87 -5.66
C GLY A 245 -1.29 39.19 -4.71
N TRP A 246 -1.53 38.43 -3.63
CA TRP A 246 -2.67 38.66 -2.73
C TRP A 246 -2.45 39.79 -1.71
N TRP A 247 -1.19 40.20 -1.49
CA TRP A 247 -0.86 41.14 -0.40
C TRP A 247 -0.06 42.37 -0.86
N GLN A 248 0.67 42.29 -1.97
CA GLN A 248 1.46 43.44 -2.47
C GLN A 248 0.60 44.55 -3.09
N GLY A 249 -0.63 44.24 -3.52
CA GLY A 249 -1.65 45.27 -3.69
C GLY A 249 -2.25 45.55 -2.32
N GLY A 250 -1.70 46.53 -1.58
CA GLY A 250 -2.29 46.98 -0.33
C GLY A 250 -3.80 47.09 -0.52
N TRP A 251 -4.57 46.35 0.28
CA TRP A 251 -6.03 46.33 0.19
C TRP A 251 -6.47 47.78 0.10
N PRO A 252 -6.97 48.25 -1.06
CA PRO A 252 -7.31 49.65 -1.20
C PRO A 252 -8.29 49.96 -0.09
N GLU A 253 -8.08 51.05 0.66
CA GLU A 253 -8.93 51.42 1.80
C GLU A 253 -10.42 51.61 1.44
N GLY A 254 -10.79 51.45 0.15
CA GLY A 254 -12.17 51.42 -0.35
C GLY A 254 -12.64 50.08 -0.97
N LEU A 255 -11.84 49.01 -0.98
CA LEU A 255 -12.32 47.70 -1.42
C LEU A 255 -13.10 47.06 -0.27
N HIS A 256 -14.39 47.42 -0.20
CA HIS A 256 -15.43 46.66 0.49
C HIS A 256 -15.50 45.26 -0.11
N VAL A 257 -14.52 44.44 0.23
CA VAL A 257 -14.54 43.02 0.00
C VAL A 257 -15.70 42.53 0.84
N SER A 258 -16.80 42.27 0.14
CA SER A 258 -18.07 41.93 0.75
C SER A 258 -17.82 40.91 1.86
N GLU A 259 -18.55 41.03 2.97
CA GLU A 259 -18.51 40.02 4.04
C GLU A 259 -18.72 38.59 3.49
N LEU A 260 -19.39 38.48 2.35
CA LEU A 260 -19.54 37.26 1.57
C LEU A 260 -18.20 36.67 1.09
N SER A 261 -17.31 37.47 0.51
CA SER A 261 -15.98 37.02 0.07
C SER A 261 -15.07 36.60 1.24
N LYS A 262 -15.12 37.29 2.38
CA LYS A 262 -14.36 36.88 3.57
C LYS A 262 -14.80 35.51 4.09
N ARG A 263 -16.12 35.27 4.15
CA ARG A 263 -16.69 33.97 4.53
C ARG A 263 -16.30 32.87 3.55
N GLN A 264 -16.30 33.15 2.25
CA GLN A 264 -15.88 32.17 1.22
C GLN A 264 -14.39 31.82 1.33
N VAL A 265 -13.51 32.78 1.64
CA VAL A 265 -12.07 32.50 1.82
C VAL A 265 -11.82 31.67 3.08
N ALA A 266 -12.47 32.00 4.20
CA ALA A 266 -12.35 31.23 5.45
C ALA A 266 -12.85 29.78 5.28
N ALA A 267 -14.00 29.62 4.62
CA ALA A 267 -14.54 28.32 4.21
C ALA A 267 -13.52 27.51 3.39
N LEU A 268 -12.94 28.11 2.35
CA LEU A 268 -11.97 27.45 1.49
C LEU A 268 -10.69 27.07 2.24
N LEU A 269 -10.17 27.96 3.10
CA LEU A 269 -9.01 27.67 3.94
C LEU A 269 -9.27 26.46 4.84
N SER A 270 -10.46 26.41 5.46
CA SER A 270 -10.84 25.28 6.31
C SER A 270 -10.95 23.96 5.56
N ALA A 271 -11.52 23.99 4.37
CA ALA A 271 -11.56 22.82 3.49
C ALA A 271 -10.14 22.36 3.09
N VAL A 272 -9.24 23.29 2.75
CA VAL A 272 -7.86 22.98 2.37
C VAL A 272 -7.05 22.41 3.54
N CYS A 273 -7.17 22.96 4.74
CA CYS A 273 -6.52 22.41 5.92
C CYS A 273 -7.05 21.01 6.27
N SER A 274 -8.36 20.79 6.17
CA SER A 274 -9.00 19.47 6.37
C SER A 274 -8.48 18.45 5.38
N ALA A 275 -8.46 18.86 4.11
CA ALA A 275 -7.94 18.10 3.01
C ALA A 275 -6.46 17.74 3.25
N THR A 276 -5.65 18.67 3.76
CA THR A 276 -4.23 18.46 4.06
C THR A 276 -4.01 17.50 5.23
N CYS A 277 -4.83 17.59 6.28
CA CYS A 277 -4.77 16.67 7.42
C CYS A 277 -5.17 15.24 7.00
N ALA A 278 -6.27 15.09 6.26
CA ALA A 278 -6.71 13.80 5.71
C ALA A 278 -5.66 13.22 4.75
N ALA A 279 -5.12 14.06 3.86
CA ALA A 279 -4.01 13.74 2.98
C ALA A 279 -2.80 13.19 3.75
N ARG A 280 -2.37 13.85 4.84
CA ARG A 280 -1.26 13.37 5.67
C ARG A 280 -1.55 12.03 6.34
N PHE A 281 -2.77 11.83 6.80
CA PHE A 281 -3.15 10.53 7.37
C PHE A 281 -3.06 9.43 6.30
N VAL A 282 -3.60 9.68 5.11
CA VAL A 282 -3.54 8.74 3.98
C VAL A 282 -2.11 8.50 3.51
N THR A 283 -1.24 9.52 3.46
CA THR A 283 0.18 9.32 3.13
C THR A 283 0.82 8.31 4.06
N ARG A 284 0.60 8.42 5.38
CA ARG A 284 1.24 7.52 6.34
C ARG A 284 0.79 6.06 6.18
N GLN A 285 -0.43 5.84 5.71
CA GLN A 285 -0.97 4.49 5.49
C GLN A 285 -0.52 3.89 4.15
N LEU A 286 -0.19 4.72 3.16
CA LEU A 286 0.18 4.28 1.81
C LEU A 286 1.70 4.33 1.54
N ASP A 287 2.46 5.04 2.36
CA ASP A 287 3.91 5.11 2.21
C ASP A 287 4.56 3.78 2.62
N ALA A 288 5.77 3.55 2.13
CA ALA A 288 6.56 2.41 2.58
C ALA A 288 6.83 2.57 4.09
N SER A 289 6.63 1.50 4.87
CA SER A 289 6.86 1.58 6.31
C SER A 289 8.32 1.93 6.59
N GLU A 290 8.58 2.69 7.66
CA GLU A 290 9.96 3.07 8.01
C GLU A 290 10.88 1.85 8.15
N ARG A 291 10.33 0.73 8.63
CA ARG A 291 11.02 -0.57 8.71
C ARG A 291 11.34 -1.15 7.35
N GLN A 292 10.40 -1.12 6.39
CA GLN A 292 10.67 -1.56 5.02
C GLN A 292 11.75 -0.70 4.36
N VAL A 293 11.70 0.62 4.54
CA VAL A 293 12.73 1.54 4.02
C VAL A 293 14.09 1.27 4.66
N ALA A 294 14.13 1.03 5.97
CA ALA A 294 15.36 0.67 6.69
C ALA A 294 15.94 -0.66 6.21
N ALA A 295 15.11 -1.70 6.08
CA ALA A 295 15.52 -3.01 5.59
C ALA A 295 16.00 -2.96 4.13
N ILE A 296 15.33 -2.20 3.27
CA ILE A 296 15.80 -1.95 1.90
C ILE A 296 17.14 -1.23 1.93
N ARG A 297 17.31 -0.19 2.75
CA ARG A 297 18.59 0.53 2.85
C ARG A 297 19.72 -0.38 3.31
N GLU A 298 19.49 -1.24 4.29
CA GLU A 298 20.45 -2.24 4.76
C GLU A 298 20.79 -3.27 3.67
N ALA A 299 19.78 -3.79 2.97
CA ALA A 299 19.97 -4.71 1.86
C ALA A 299 20.72 -4.05 0.69
N LEU A 300 20.47 -2.77 0.39
CA LEU A 300 21.21 -2.04 -0.63
C LEU A 300 22.68 -1.86 -0.27
N GLY A 301 22.99 -1.67 1.02
CA GLY A 301 24.37 -1.58 1.53
C GLY A 301 25.12 -2.91 1.49
N SER A 302 24.40 -4.04 1.61
CA SER A 302 24.98 -5.39 1.62
C SER A 302 24.85 -6.14 0.28
N ALA A 303 24.12 -5.60 -0.69
CA ALA A 303 23.79 -6.26 -1.96
C ALA A 303 25.02 -6.77 -2.71
N ASP A 304 26.08 -5.95 -2.82
CA ASP A 304 27.28 -6.33 -3.60
C ASP A 304 27.97 -7.57 -3.01
N ARG A 305 28.03 -7.67 -1.67
CA ARG A 305 28.59 -8.84 -0.99
C ARG A 305 27.66 -10.05 -1.11
N TYR A 306 26.37 -9.86 -0.89
CA TYR A 306 25.38 -10.93 -0.94
C TYR A 306 25.32 -11.58 -2.32
N PHE A 307 25.22 -10.79 -3.39
CA PHE A 307 25.11 -11.34 -4.75
C PHE A 307 26.44 -11.91 -5.27
N LEU A 308 27.59 -11.41 -4.80
CA LEU A 308 28.88 -12.04 -5.08
C LEU A 308 28.95 -13.44 -4.44
N HIS A 309 28.56 -13.58 -3.18
CA HIS A 309 28.49 -14.89 -2.51
C HIS A 309 27.48 -15.82 -3.17
N ALA A 310 26.28 -15.33 -3.48
CA ALA A 310 25.26 -16.13 -4.16
C ALA A 310 25.68 -16.57 -5.57
N ALA A 311 26.42 -15.73 -6.30
CA ALA A 311 26.98 -16.09 -7.60
C ALA A 311 28.06 -17.17 -7.46
N ALA A 312 28.94 -17.05 -6.47
CA ALA A 312 29.97 -18.05 -6.19
C ALA A 312 29.34 -19.41 -5.80
N GLU A 313 28.31 -19.42 -4.95
CA GLU A 313 27.58 -20.64 -4.58
C GLU A 313 26.90 -21.30 -5.78
N ARG A 314 26.24 -20.51 -6.64
CA ARG A 314 25.59 -21.04 -7.85
C ARG A 314 26.57 -21.66 -8.82
N VAL A 315 27.74 -21.04 -9.00
CA VAL A 315 28.80 -21.59 -9.86
C VAL A 315 29.43 -22.82 -9.24
N ALA A 316 29.58 -22.89 -7.92
CA ALA A 316 30.01 -24.10 -7.23
C ALA A 316 29.02 -25.27 -7.41
N GLN A 317 27.72 -24.97 -7.45
CA GLN A 317 26.66 -25.97 -7.71
C GLN A 317 26.54 -26.36 -9.18
N ARG A 318 26.87 -25.46 -10.10
CA ARG A 318 26.73 -25.60 -11.56
C ARG A 318 27.96 -25.04 -12.29
N PRO A 319 29.09 -25.76 -12.30
CA PRO A 319 30.30 -25.29 -12.96
C PRO A 319 30.09 -25.08 -14.47
N GLU A 320 29.13 -25.79 -15.10
CA GLU A 320 28.81 -25.64 -16.52
C GLU A 320 28.39 -24.22 -16.94
N LEU A 321 27.98 -23.37 -16.00
CA LEU A 321 27.63 -21.96 -16.28
C LEU A 321 28.85 -21.11 -16.68
N LEU A 322 30.06 -21.52 -16.30
CA LEU A 322 31.29 -20.81 -16.67
C LEU A 322 31.74 -21.11 -18.11
N ASP A 323 31.46 -22.31 -18.61
CA ASP A 323 31.94 -22.77 -19.91
C ASP A 323 31.18 -22.13 -21.10
N GLY A 324 29.93 -21.71 -20.88
CA GLY A 324 29.08 -21.11 -21.91
C GLY A 324 29.57 -19.76 -22.44
N HIS A 325 30.36 -19.00 -21.67
CA HIS A 325 30.78 -17.65 -22.07
C HIS A 325 31.98 -17.62 -23.02
N GLN A 326 32.80 -18.68 -23.07
CA GLN A 326 33.96 -18.72 -23.97
C GLN A 326 33.57 -18.99 -25.44
N SER A 327 32.46 -19.69 -25.68
CA SER A 327 32.07 -20.12 -27.03
C SER A 327 31.53 -18.98 -27.91
N TYR A 328 31.08 -17.86 -27.33
CA TYR A 328 30.54 -16.73 -28.11
C TYR A 328 31.60 -15.75 -28.63
N ARG A 329 32.84 -15.80 -28.14
CA ARG A 329 33.90 -14.85 -28.53
C ARG A 329 34.57 -15.19 -29.87
N GLY A 330 34.34 -16.40 -30.40
CA GLY A 330 34.94 -16.87 -31.66
C GLY A 330 34.15 -16.53 -32.93
N GLN A 331 32.92 -16.01 -32.83
CA GLN A 331 32.02 -15.88 -33.99
C GLN A 331 31.48 -14.46 -34.24
N GLN A 332 32.18 -13.42 -33.77
CA GLN A 332 31.97 -12.03 -34.19
C GLN A 332 32.97 -11.62 -35.30
N GLY A 333 33.14 -12.50 -36.29
CA GLY A 333 33.71 -12.13 -37.58
C GLY A 333 32.61 -11.55 -38.48
N GLN A 334 32.69 -10.23 -38.73
CA GLN A 334 32.12 -9.52 -39.89
C GLN A 334 30.66 -9.83 -40.26
N GLY A 335 29.72 -9.09 -39.66
CA GLY A 335 28.36 -8.99 -40.18
C GLY A 335 27.63 -7.81 -39.57
N GLN A 336 27.66 -6.65 -40.26
CA GLN A 336 26.79 -5.52 -39.96
C GLN A 336 25.34 -5.99 -39.90
N GLN A 337 24.68 -5.85 -38.76
CA GLN A 337 23.22 -5.87 -38.69
C GLN A 337 22.69 -4.55 -38.11
N PRO A 338 21.75 -3.87 -38.80
CA PRO A 338 21.11 -2.66 -38.33
C PRO A 338 19.83 -3.05 -37.59
N TRP A 339 19.80 -2.96 -36.26
CA TRP A 339 18.55 -3.11 -35.51
C TRP A 339 18.36 -1.95 -34.54
N GLY A 340 17.42 -1.08 -34.90
CA GLY A 340 16.73 -0.19 -33.98
C GLY A 340 15.80 -1.02 -33.09
N GLY A 341 16.25 -1.31 -31.88
CA GLY A 341 15.40 -1.72 -30.76
C GLY A 341 15.21 -0.55 -29.79
N PRO A 342 14.11 -0.52 -29.01
CA PRO A 342 13.83 0.57 -28.10
C PRO A 342 14.95 0.70 -27.07
N VAL A 343 15.60 1.85 -27.10
CA VAL A 343 16.65 2.25 -26.16
C VAL A 343 16.03 2.26 -24.76
N VAL A 344 16.28 1.19 -24.00
CA VAL A 344 16.14 1.23 -22.55
C VAL A 344 17.19 2.22 -22.09
N THR A 345 16.72 3.41 -21.72
CA THR A 345 17.54 4.54 -21.28
C THR A 345 18.44 4.12 -20.13
N SER A 346 19.73 3.92 -20.41
CA SER A 346 20.82 3.83 -19.44
C SER A 346 21.02 5.17 -18.74
N PHE A 347 20.01 5.63 -18.00
CA PHE A 347 20.10 6.76 -17.08
C PHE A 347 20.32 6.19 -15.68
N ALA A 348 21.58 6.20 -15.23
CA ALA A 348 22.08 6.06 -13.84
C ALA A 348 23.23 5.04 -13.74
N SER A 349 24.40 5.41 -14.27
CA SER A 349 25.68 4.79 -13.88
C SER A 349 26.76 5.84 -13.53
N SER A 350 26.42 7.12 -13.50
CA SER A 350 27.36 8.22 -13.21
C SER A 350 27.00 8.87 -11.88
N GLY A 351 27.53 8.35 -10.78
CA GLY A 351 27.46 9.04 -9.49
C GLY A 351 27.40 8.16 -8.24
N SER A 352 28.43 7.36 -7.96
CA SER A 352 28.70 6.91 -6.59
C SER A 352 30.19 6.64 -6.35
N SER A 353 31.03 7.62 -6.67
CA SER A 353 32.46 7.60 -6.37
C SER A 353 32.83 8.86 -5.59
N SER A 354 32.27 9.05 -4.40
CA SER A 354 32.83 9.97 -3.39
C SER A 354 32.18 9.75 -2.02
N SER A 355 32.68 8.80 -1.25
CA SER A 355 32.63 8.93 0.21
C SER A 355 33.81 8.21 0.83
N GLY A 356 34.88 8.98 1.06
CA GLY A 356 35.77 8.85 2.22
C GLY A 356 36.36 7.48 2.56
N ALA A 357 36.85 6.72 1.58
CA ALA A 357 37.78 5.64 1.86
C ALA A 357 39.20 6.21 1.93
N MET A 358 39.83 6.05 3.09
CA MET A 358 41.26 6.31 3.31
C MET A 358 42.10 5.61 2.23
N PRO A 359 43.21 6.21 1.77
CA PRO A 359 44.12 5.55 0.84
C PRO A 359 44.81 4.39 1.58
N VAL A 360 44.30 3.17 1.40
CA VAL A 360 45.02 1.95 1.72
C VAL A 360 45.83 1.62 0.46
N GLU A 361 47.01 2.24 0.34
CA GLU A 361 47.90 2.10 -0.83
C GLU A 361 48.94 0.97 -0.69
N GLU A 362 48.90 0.10 0.32
CA GLU A 362 50.06 -0.78 0.63
C GLU A 362 49.79 -2.29 0.82
N ALA A 363 48.80 -2.89 0.15
CA ALA A 363 48.62 -4.35 0.27
C ALA A 363 48.11 -5.10 -0.98
N GLU A 364 48.37 -4.62 -2.20
CA GLU A 364 47.94 -5.31 -3.43
C GLU A 364 49.08 -5.81 -4.34
N GLN A 365 50.27 -6.10 -3.79
CA GLN A 365 51.44 -6.46 -4.63
C GLN A 365 51.94 -7.93 -4.56
N GLU A 366 51.23 -8.88 -3.91
CA GLU A 366 51.72 -10.27 -3.81
C GLU A 366 50.72 -11.42 -4.10
N GLU A 367 49.70 -11.22 -4.94
CA GLU A 367 48.92 -12.35 -5.52
C GLU A 367 48.92 -12.35 -7.06
N GLU A 368 50.12 -12.38 -7.68
CA GLU A 368 50.31 -12.61 -9.12
C GLU A 368 50.33 -14.11 -9.51
N GLY A 369 50.01 -15.02 -8.59
CA GLY A 369 50.11 -16.47 -8.79
C GLY A 369 48.82 -17.16 -9.27
N GLY A 370 48.50 -17.09 -10.56
CA GLY A 370 47.88 -18.21 -11.29
C GLY A 370 46.36 -18.46 -11.21
N SER A 371 45.56 -17.70 -10.45
CA SER A 371 44.08 -17.88 -10.37
C SER A 371 43.29 -16.88 -11.26
N CYS A 372 43.94 -16.26 -12.25
CA CYS A 372 43.52 -15.00 -12.86
C CYS A 372 42.34 -15.04 -13.86
N GLY A 373 41.80 -16.20 -14.24
CA GLY A 373 40.78 -16.29 -15.31
C GLY A 373 39.33 -16.30 -14.83
N LEU A 374 39.03 -17.13 -13.82
CA LEU A 374 37.65 -17.53 -13.49
C LEU A 374 36.92 -16.56 -12.55
N ASN A 375 37.66 -15.73 -11.80
CA ASN A 375 37.06 -14.79 -10.84
C ASN A 375 36.42 -13.57 -11.51
N ARG A 376 36.85 -13.20 -12.73
CA ARG A 376 36.30 -12.05 -13.47
C ARG A 376 34.81 -12.21 -13.85
N PRO A 377 34.38 -13.31 -14.52
CA PRO A 377 32.97 -13.49 -14.88
C PRO A 377 32.06 -13.61 -13.65
N LEU A 378 32.55 -14.24 -12.57
CA LEU A 378 31.84 -14.33 -11.30
C LEU A 378 31.58 -12.97 -10.65
N ARG A 379 32.62 -12.13 -10.56
CA ARG A 379 32.50 -10.76 -10.06
C ARG A 379 31.55 -9.93 -10.90
N GLN A 380 31.62 -10.09 -12.23
CA GLN A 380 30.73 -9.39 -13.15
C GLN A 380 29.27 -9.81 -12.94
N LEU A 381 28.96 -11.11 -12.87
CA LEU A 381 27.61 -11.60 -12.64
C LEU A 381 27.06 -11.12 -11.28
N GLY A 382 27.87 -11.17 -10.23
CA GLY A 382 27.50 -10.66 -8.91
C GLY A 382 27.18 -9.15 -8.92
N ALA A 383 28.01 -8.37 -9.61
CA ALA A 383 27.79 -6.93 -9.78
C ALA A 383 26.52 -6.62 -10.58
N GLU A 384 26.25 -7.35 -11.67
CA GLU A 384 25.04 -7.21 -12.49
C GLU A 384 23.77 -7.52 -11.66
N MET A 385 23.80 -8.58 -10.86
CA MET A 385 22.68 -8.94 -9.97
C MET A 385 22.45 -7.89 -8.87
N ALA A 386 23.53 -7.39 -8.25
CA ALA A 386 23.44 -6.34 -7.26
C ALA A 386 22.91 -5.02 -7.84
N GLN A 387 23.34 -4.66 -9.05
CA GLN A 387 22.81 -3.50 -9.76
C GLN A 387 21.33 -3.68 -10.11
N ALA A 388 20.92 -4.85 -10.60
CA ALA A 388 19.52 -5.16 -10.85
C ALA A 388 18.67 -5.03 -9.58
N PHE A 389 19.16 -5.55 -8.44
CA PHE A 389 18.49 -5.39 -7.14
C PHE A 389 18.37 -3.93 -6.70
N LYS A 390 19.44 -3.13 -6.85
CA LYS A 390 19.43 -1.70 -6.56
C LYS A 390 18.38 -0.98 -7.42
N THR A 391 18.35 -1.23 -8.72
CA THR A 391 17.38 -0.63 -9.65
C THR A 391 15.94 -1.01 -9.31
N VAL A 392 15.66 -2.30 -9.06
CA VAL A 392 14.31 -2.78 -8.72
C VAL A 392 13.84 -2.18 -7.39
N SER A 393 14.71 -2.11 -6.38
CA SER A 393 14.37 -1.54 -5.08
C SER A 393 14.07 -0.04 -5.16
N ILE A 394 14.86 0.72 -5.92
CA ILE A 394 14.61 2.15 -6.15
C ILE A 394 13.30 2.34 -6.91
N LEU A 395 13.05 1.53 -7.96
CA LEU A 395 11.83 1.59 -8.74
C LEU A 395 10.60 1.33 -7.85
N TRP A 396 10.67 0.32 -6.98
CA TRP A 396 9.61 0.00 -6.02
C TRP A 396 9.33 1.14 -5.04
N LEU A 397 10.37 1.80 -4.49
CA LEU A 397 10.19 2.97 -3.63
C LEU A 397 9.55 4.14 -4.39
N LEU A 398 9.93 4.35 -5.65
CA LEU A 398 9.36 5.40 -6.49
C LEU A 398 7.89 5.13 -6.84
N THR A 399 7.51 3.90 -7.14
CA THR A 399 6.10 3.54 -7.41
C THR A 399 5.25 3.73 -6.16
N ARG A 400 5.69 3.24 -5.00
CA ARG A 400 5.03 3.46 -3.71
C ARG A 400 4.84 4.95 -3.40
N ARG A 401 5.89 5.76 -3.56
CA ARG A 401 5.80 7.22 -3.35
C ARG A 401 4.82 7.90 -4.31
N ARG A 402 4.74 7.45 -5.56
CA ARG A 402 3.76 7.97 -6.54
C ARG A 402 2.34 7.58 -6.15
N ALA A 403 2.09 6.34 -5.76
CA ALA A 403 0.80 5.87 -5.29
C ALA A 403 0.35 6.63 -4.03
N ALA A 404 1.25 6.81 -3.05
CA ALA A 404 0.97 7.58 -1.85
C ALA A 404 0.59 9.04 -2.19
N ARG A 405 1.35 9.73 -3.04
CA ARG A 405 1.03 11.09 -3.50
C ARG A 405 -0.31 11.18 -4.23
N LEU A 406 -0.62 10.19 -5.06
CA LEU A 406 -1.92 10.14 -5.75
C LEU A 406 -3.06 9.94 -4.75
N GLY A 407 -2.93 8.98 -3.83
CA GLY A 407 -3.90 8.76 -2.76
C GLY A 407 -4.11 9.99 -1.88
N THR A 408 -3.02 10.72 -1.60
CA THR A 408 -3.04 12.02 -0.90
C THR A 408 -3.89 13.05 -1.64
N ALA A 409 -3.62 13.22 -2.93
CA ALA A 409 -4.32 14.17 -3.77
C ALA A 409 -5.82 13.82 -3.86
N LEU A 410 -6.16 12.55 -4.06
CA LEU A 410 -7.55 12.08 -4.13
C LEU A 410 -8.28 12.25 -2.79
N ALA A 411 -7.64 11.95 -1.67
CA ALA A 411 -8.21 12.16 -0.34
C ALA A 411 -8.47 13.64 -0.07
N ALA A 412 -7.51 14.51 -0.41
CA ALA A 412 -7.66 15.96 -0.31
C ALA A 412 -8.82 16.46 -1.17
N LEU A 413 -8.93 15.98 -2.41
CA LEU A 413 -9.99 16.37 -3.35
C LEU A 413 -11.37 15.92 -2.85
N ASN A 414 -11.48 14.70 -2.30
CA ASN A 414 -12.72 14.20 -1.71
C ASN A 414 -13.18 15.04 -0.50
N VAL A 415 -12.26 15.39 0.40
CA VAL A 415 -12.58 16.24 1.57
C VAL A 415 -12.96 17.65 1.13
N ALA A 416 -12.24 18.22 0.16
CA ALA A 416 -12.57 19.53 -0.40
C ALA A 416 -13.95 19.53 -1.09
N TYR A 417 -14.28 18.46 -1.82
CA TYR A 417 -15.59 18.27 -2.44
C TYR A 417 -16.71 18.18 -1.39
N CYS A 418 -16.53 17.40 -0.32
CA CYS A 418 -17.47 17.37 0.81
C CYS A 418 -17.63 18.74 1.49
N GLY A 419 -16.55 19.49 1.65
CA GLY A 419 -16.60 20.86 2.16
C GLY A 419 -17.40 21.79 1.25
N LEU A 420 -17.23 21.68 -0.07
CA LEU A 420 -18.00 22.46 -1.04
C LEU A 420 -19.50 22.12 -0.94
N ILE A 421 -19.87 20.84 -0.88
CA ILE A 421 -21.26 20.41 -0.69
C ILE A 421 -21.81 21.05 0.59
N TRP A 422 -21.10 20.92 1.71
CA TRP A 422 -21.52 21.48 2.99
C TRP A 422 -21.79 22.98 2.92
N HIS A 423 -20.90 23.75 2.29
CA HIS A 423 -21.09 25.19 2.14
C HIS A 423 -22.25 25.55 1.21
N THR A 424 -22.51 24.75 0.17
CA THR A 424 -23.61 24.99 -0.76
C THR A 424 -24.98 24.67 -0.15
N THR A 425 -25.07 23.59 0.63
CA THR A 425 -26.33 23.15 1.25
C THR A 425 -26.59 23.79 2.62
N ARG A 426 -25.52 24.28 3.29
CA ARG A 426 -25.53 24.73 4.69
C ARG A 426 -26.05 23.68 5.66
N ASP A 427 -25.93 22.42 5.28
CA ASP A 427 -26.42 21.28 6.05
C ASP A 427 -25.44 20.11 5.89
N LEU A 428 -24.96 19.59 7.01
CA LEU A 428 -23.99 18.50 7.08
C LEU A 428 -24.58 17.15 6.60
N GLY A 429 -25.91 16.99 6.57
CA GLY A 429 -26.57 15.79 6.06
C GLY A 429 -26.25 15.50 4.58
N ALA A 430 -26.07 16.54 3.76
CA ALA A 430 -25.72 16.41 2.35
C ALA A 430 -24.32 15.79 2.12
N PRO A 431 -23.21 16.35 2.64
CA PRO A 431 -21.88 15.75 2.48
C PRO A 431 -21.77 14.41 3.19
N VAL A 432 -22.45 14.20 4.33
CA VAL A 432 -22.50 12.90 5.02
C VAL A 432 -23.10 11.83 4.13
N THR A 433 -24.25 12.11 3.52
CA THR A 433 -24.91 11.17 2.61
C THR A 433 -24.05 10.88 1.39
N ALA A 434 -23.44 11.92 0.80
CA ALA A 434 -22.55 11.78 -0.35
C ALA A 434 -21.34 10.88 -0.05
N ALA A 435 -20.65 11.13 1.06
CA ALA A 435 -19.50 10.36 1.49
C ALA A 435 -19.88 8.93 1.91
N LEU A 436 -21.02 8.74 2.59
CA LEU A 436 -21.51 7.42 3.00
C LEU A 436 -21.73 6.52 1.79
N LEU A 437 -22.42 7.03 0.77
CA LEU A 437 -22.69 6.28 -0.46
C LEU A 437 -21.40 5.97 -1.24
N ALA A 438 -20.47 6.93 -1.31
CA ALA A 438 -19.19 6.73 -1.96
C ALA A 438 -18.34 5.64 -1.25
N VAL A 439 -18.23 5.72 0.08
CA VAL A 439 -17.49 4.74 0.89
C VAL A 439 -18.17 3.38 0.84
N LEU A 440 -19.50 3.32 0.93
CA LEU A 440 -20.25 2.06 0.82
C LEU A 440 -20.01 1.39 -0.54
N ALA A 441 -20.03 2.17 -1.63
CA ALA A 441 -19.72 1.65 -2.96
C ALA A 441 -18.30 1.07 -3.02
N GLU A 442 -17.30 1.77 -2.48
CA GLU A 442 -15.92 1.27 -2.38
C GLU A 442 -15.82 -0.04 -1.58
N LEU A 443 -16.47 -0.12 -0.42
CA LEU A 443 -16.48 -1.33 0.42
C LEU A 443 -17.14 -2.50 -0.30
N LEU A 444 -18.24 -2.27 -1.02
CA LEU A 444 -18.91 -3.29 -1.83
C LEU A 444 -18.04 -3.73 -3.01
N LEU A 445 -17.35 -2.81 -3.67
CA LEU A 445 -16.41 -3.14 -4.75
C LEU A 445 -15.25 -3.99 -4.23
N ILE A 446 -14.66 -3.63 -3.09
CA ILE A 446 -13.59 -4.40 -2.44
C ILE A 446 -14.07 -5.81 -2.06
N LYS A 447 -15.28 -5.92 -1.52
CA LYS A 447 -15.88 -7.20 -1.13
C LYS A 447 -16.16 -8.11 -2.32
N HIS A 448 -16.70 -7.56 -3.41
CA HIS A 448 -17.15 -8.34 -4.57
C HIS A 448 -16.08 -8.55 -5.63
N MET A 449 -14.97 -7.82 -5.59
CA MET A 449 -13.85 -8.14 -6.45
C MET A 449 -13.34 -9.53 -6.08
N PRO A 450 -13.27 -10.48 -7.04
CA PRO A 450 -12.61 -11.74 -6.80
C PRO A 450 -11.24 -11.41 -6.23
N ARG A 451 -10.74 -12.22 -5.28
CA ARG A 451 -9.30 -12.24 -4.99
C ARG A 451 -8.68 -12.27 -6.37
N GLY A 452 -8.09 -11.14 -6.79
CA GLY A 452 -7.33 -11.12 -8.02
C GLY A 452 -6.33 -12.19 -7.73
N GLY A 453 -6.57 -13.38 -8.28
CA GLY A 453 -5.67 -14.49 -8.12
C GLY A 453 -4.38 -13.84 -8.52
N SER A 454 -3.43 -13.77 -7.59
CA SER A 454 -2.12 -13.25 -7.88
C SER A 454 -1.53 -14.23 -8.90
N SER A 455 -1.98 -14.09 -10.14
CA SER A 455 -1.26 -14.32 -11.36
C SER A 455 -0.29 -13.15 -11.55
N ARG A 456 0.11 -12.48 -10.47
CA ARG A 456 1.53 -12.22 -10.27
C ARG A 456 2.18 -13.58 -10.52
N PRO A 457 2.88 -13.77 -11.63
CA PRO A 457 3.34 -15.09 -12.04
C PRO A 457 4.12 -15.65 -10.86
N ALA A 458 3.50 -16.57 -10.11
CA ALA A 458 4.21 -17.47 -9.25
C ALA A 458 5.19 -18.08 -10.24
N GLY A 459 6.45 -17.63 -10.14
CA GLY A 459 7.50 -17.99 -11.06
C GLY A 459 7.34 -19.48 -11.25
N ARG A 460 6.95 -19.87 -12.47
CA ARG A 460 6.68 -21.24 -12.85
C ARG A 460 8.04 -21.90 -12.93
N GLY A 461 8.74 -21.96 -11.80
CA GLY A 461 9.70 -22.97 -11.43
C GLY A 461 8.92 -24.26 -11.30
N SER A 462 8.46 -24.73 -12.46
CA SER A 462 8.30 -26.13 -12.74
C SER A 462 9.68 -26.77 -12.53
N SER A 463 10.02 -27.02 -11.27
CA SER A 463 10.54 -28.32 -10.90
C SER A 463 9.37 -29.26 -11.21
N GLY A 464 9.30 -29.87 -12.39
CA GLY A 464 10.28 -30.89 -12.75
C GLY A 464 10.09 -32.16 -11.91
N GLY A 465 9.06 -32.22 -11.05
CA GLY A 465 8.53 -33.46 -10.51
C GLY A 465 7.65 -34.12 -11.56
N SER A 466 8.29 -34.85 -12.47
CA SER A 466 7.65 -35.87 -13.32
C SER A 466 6.97 -36.89 -12.41
N ASP A 467 5.76 -36.61 -11.94
CA ASP A 467 4.92 -37.61 -11.32
C ASP A 467 4.37 -38.49 -12.44
N GLY A 468 4.98 -39.67 -12.54
CA GLY A 468 4.79 -40.63 -13.59
C GLY A 468 3.32 -40.99 -13.75
N GLY A 469 2.91 -41.12 -15.02
CA GLY A 469 1.58 -41.54 -15.40
C GLY A 469 1.14 -42.77 -14.61
N ARG A 470 0.03 -42.63 -13.89
CA ARG A 470 -0.76 -43.75 -13.44
C ARG A 470 -1.96 -43.84 -14.36
N GLY A 471 -1.80 -44.65 -15.40
CA GLY A 471 -2.90 -45.07 -16.27
C GLY A 471 -4.01 -45.66 -15.42
N ASN A 472 -5.19 -45.06 -15.53
CA ASN A 472 -6.43 -45.65 -15.02
C ASN A 472 -7.10 -46.38 -16.20
N ASN A 473 -6.61 -47.60 -16.45
CA ASN A 473 -7.33 -48.62 -17.21
C ASN A 473 -8.04 -49.53 -16.21
N GLY A 474 -9.36 -49.68 -16.39
CA GLY A 474 -10.26 -50.51 -15.60
C GLY A 474 -11.57 -49.75 -15.38
N GLY A 475 -12.67 -49.96 -16.10
CA GLY A 475 -13.11 -51.20 -16.75
C GLY A 475 -13.79 -52.08 -15.71
N GLU A 476 -15.10 -51.91 -15.56
CA GLU A 476 -16.14 -52.79 -14.94
C GLU A 476 -17.34 -51.84 -14.70
N ASP A 477 -18.41 -51.81 -15.49
CA ASP A 477 -19.37 -52.86 -15.89
C ASP A 477 -20.16 -53.46 -14.71
N GLY A 478 -21.48 -53.52 -14.86
CA GLY A 478 -22.49 -53.85 -13.84
C GLY A 478 -23.36 -52.62 -13.51
N GLY A 479 -24.54 -52.46 -14.11
CA GLY A 479 -25.75 -53.26 -13.83
C GLY A 479 -26.40 -52.74 -12.54
N ASP A 480 -27.69 -52.72 -12.31
CA ASP A 480 -28.92 -53.08 -12.99
C ASP A 480 -30.02 -52.64 -12.01
N ASP A 481 -31.20 -52.30 -12.51
CA ASP A 481 -32.51 -52.31 -11.85
C ASP A 481 -32.74 -51.84 -10.38
N GLY A 482 -33.75 -50.97 -10.21
CA GLY A 482 -34.64 -51.11 -9.05
C GLY A 482 -35.35 -49.86 -8.51
N LYS A 483 -36.54 -49.58 -9.05
CA LYS A 483 -37.72 -48.90 -8.45
C LYS A 483 -37.66 -47.43 -8.02
#